data_AF-A0A0C3BX80-F1
#
_entry.id   AF-A0A0C3BX80-F1
#
_cell.length_a   1.000
_cell.length_b   1.000
_cell.length_c   1.000
_cell.angle_alpha   90.00
_cell.angle_beta   90.00
_cell.angle_gamma   90.00
#
_symmetry.space_group_name_H-M   'P 1'
#
loop_
_entity.id
_entity.type
_entity.pdbx_description
1 polymer ?
#
loop_
_entity_poly.entity_id
_entity_poly.type
_entity_poly.pdbx_seq_one_letter_code
_entity_poly.pdbx_strand_id
1 'polypeptide(L)'
;FDVPKAQADGVLDDAAKELAALAVDLDIEEQISRENGSGEDNDEDEDDNTDGWTDVREELSDEEREALDKSLQPVRLVLLRKTAFAIKNSTTLILPRWYTLLDELKLNERIMPRDVSTRWNSTYDMLKFALHYRVALDAIAGERDM
;
A
#
# COMPACT_ATOMS: atom_id res chain seq x y z
N PHE A 1 13.04 4.81 26.96
CA PHE A 1 14.09 4.50 25.98
C PHE A 1 14.28 5.72 25.11
N ASP A 2 15.24 6.58 25.45
CA ASP A 2 15.64 7.70 24.59
C ASP A 2 16.68 7.16 23.61
N VAL A 3 16.27 6.95 22.36
CA VAL A 3 17.23 6.71 21.28
C VAL A 3 17.91 8.06 21.01
N PRO A 4 19.25 8.16 21.06
CA PRO A 4 19.94 9.42 20.83
C PRO A 4 19.60 9.92 19.42
N LYS A 5 19.22 11.20 19.33
CA LYS A 5 18.70 11.86 18.12
C LYS A 5 19.54 11.61 16.85
N ALA A 6 20.84 11.40 17.00
CA ALA A 6 21.76 11.08 15.90
C ALA A 6 21.54 9.67 15.30
N GLN A 7 21.15 8.67 16.11
CA GLN A 7 20.80 7.34 15.61
C GLN A 7 19.42 7.34 14.93
N ALA A 8 18.47 8.12 15.45
CA ALA A 8 17.15 8.25 14.83
C ALA A 8 17.22 8.90 13.43
N ASP A 9 18.03 9.97 13.26
CA ASP A 9 18.26 10.59 11.94
C ASP A 9 18.91 9.61 10.95
N GLY A 10 19.87 8.79 11.39
CA GLY A 10 20.52 7.79 10.53
C GLY A 10 19.56 6.68 10.09
N VAL A 11 18.70 6.20 10.99
CA VAL A 11 17.68 5.17 10.67
C VAL A 11 16.63 5.70 9.69
N LEU A 12 16.23 6.97 9.84
CA LEU A 12 15.32 7.62 8.89
C LEU A 12 15.96 7.79 7.50
N ASP A 13 17.24 8.14 7.44
CA ASP A 13 17.97 8.32 6.18
C ASP A 13 18.17 7.00 5.43
N ASP A 14 18.45 5.91 6.15
CA ASP A 14 18.59 4.58 5.54
C ASP A 14 17.23 4.00 5.11
N ALA A 15 16.18 4.13 5.92
CA ALA A 15 14.82 3.75 5.52
C ALA A 15 14.32 4.58 4.32
N ALA A 16 14.69 5.86 4.23
CA ALA A 16 14.36 6.71 3.09
C ALA A 16 15.12 6.31 1.82
N LYS A 17 16.37 5.86 1.92
CA LYS A 17 17.16 5.32 0.80
C LYS A 17 16.58 4.01 0.28
N GLU A 18 16.22 3.09 1.17
CA GLU A 18 15.56 1.83 0.78
C GLU A 18 14.21 2.08 0.11
N LEU A 19 13.42 3.02 0.65
CA LEU A 19 12.17 3.45 0.04
C LEU A 19 12.39 4.05 -1.35
N ALA A 20 13.42 4.89 -1.50
CA ALA A 20 13.75 5.50 -2.79
C ALA A 20 14.18 4.45 -3.82
N ALA A 21 14.97 3.46 -3.42
CA ALA A 21 15.37 2.36 -4.30
C ALA A 21 14.16 1.54 -4.77
N LEU A 22 13.26 1.17 -3.86
CA LEU A 22 12.03 0.44 -4.21
C LEU A 22 11.08 1.28 -5.07
N ALA A 23 10.98 2.60 -4.81
CA ALA A 23 10.13 3.49 -5.59
C ALA A 23 10.59 3.67 -7.04
N VAL A 24 11.91 3.67 -7.28
CA VAL A 24 12.48 3.86 -8.64
C VAL A 24 12.02 2.77 -9.61
N ASP A 25 12.03 1.50 -9.18
CA ASP A 25 11.58 0.39 -10.03
C ASP A 25 10.07 0.46 -10.32
N LEU A 26 9.29 1.08 -9.44
CA LEU A 26 7.83 1.15 -9.52
C LEU A 26 7.32 2.34 -10.34
N ASP A 27 8.03 3.46 -10.36
CA ASP A 27 7.69 4.61 -11.21
C ASP A 27 7.78 4.25 -12.70
N ILE A 28 8.64 3.29 -13.06
CA ILE A 28 8.80 2.77 -14.43
C ILE A 28 7.54 2.00 -14.86
N GLU A 29 6.99 1.14 -13.99
CA GLU A 29 5.78 0.37 -14.27
C GLU A 29 4.53 1.27 -14.38
N GLU A 30 4.41 2.31 -13.53
CA GLU A 30 3.36 3.33 -13.63
C GLU A 30 3.45 4.09 -14.96
N GLN A 31 4.68 4.42 -15.40
CA GLN A 31 4.91 5.09 -16.67
C GLN A 31 4.53 4.20 -17.86
N ILE A 32 4.87 2.91 -17.82
CA ILE A 32 4.47 1.93 -18.83
C ILE A 32 2.95 1.78 -18.90
N SER A 33 2.25 1.77 -17.76
CA SER A 33 0.78 1.71 -17.74
C SER A 33 0.13 2.96 -18.35
N ARG A 34 0.74 4.15 -18.21
CA ARG A 34 0.28 5.37 -18.88
C ARG A 34 0.55 5.34 -20.39
N GLU A 35 1.60 4.66 -20.82
CA GLU A 35 2.01 4.54 -22.23
C GLU A 35 1.26 3.42 -22.97
N ASN A 36 0.90 2.31 -22.31
CA ASN A 36 0.38 1.11 -22.95
C ASN A 36 -1.15 1.02 -23.10
N GLY A 37 -1.94 1.95 -22.55
CA GLY A 37 -3.39 2.08 -22.80
C GLY A 37 -4.17 0.77 -23.02
N SER A 38 -4.67 0.16 -21.93
CA SER A 38 -5.59 -0.99 -21.92
C SER A 38 -5.19 -2.15 -22.84
N GLY A 39 -4.21 -2.96 -22.39
CA GLY A 39 -4.03 -4.31 -22.93
C GLY A 39 -5.01 -5.26 -22.24
N GLU A 40 -5.75 -6.04 -23.03
CA GLU A 40 -6.60 -7.14 -22.57
C GLU A 40 -5.71 -8.25 -21.98
N ASP A 41 -5.82 -8.50 -20.68
CA ASP A 41 -5.17 -9.63 -20.03
C ASP A 41 -5.98 -10.91 -20.31
N ASN A 42 -5.26 -11.95 -20.73
CA ASN A 42 -5.79 -13.25 -21.10
C ASN A 42 -5.56 -14.15 -19.89
N ASP A 43 -6.58 -14.25 -19.02
CA ASP A 43 -6.52 -15.04 -17.79
C ASP A 43 -6.63 -16.53 -18.13
N GLU A 44 -5.48 -17.20 -18.25
CA GLU A 44 -5.44 -18.66 -18.06
C GLU A 44 -5.41 -18.91 -16.55
N ASP A 45 -6.54 -19.42 -16.03
CA ASP A 45 -6.76 -19.79 -14.63
C ASP A 45 -5.68 -20.76 -14.11
N GLU A 46 -4.62 -20.24 -13.51
CA GLU A 46 -3.75 -21.02 -12.63
C GLU A 46 -4.46 -21.19 -11.28
N ASP A 47 -4.83 -22.43 -10.97
CA ASP A 47 -5.40 -22.89 -9.71
C ASP A 47 -4.45 -22.55 -8.55
N ASP A 48 -4.71 -21.44 -7.84
CA ASP A 48 -3.94 -20.99 -6.68
C ASP A 48 -4.26 -21.86 -5.46
N ASN A 49 -3.63 -23.03 -5.42
CA ASN A 49 -3.73 -23.95 -4.30
C ASN A 49 -3.07 -23.33 -3.04
N THR A 50 -3.92 -22.79 -2.17
CA THR A 50 -3.55 -22.17 -0.88
C THR A 50 -3.45 -23.18 0.26
N ASP A 51 -3.66 -24.46 0.00
CA ASP A 51 -3.68 -25.51 1.04
C ASP A 51 -2.27 -25.72 1.62
N GLY A 52 -2.04 -25.16 2.82
CA GLY A 52 -0.77 -25.21 3.55
C GLY A 52 -0.16 -23.86 3.93
N TRP A 53 -0.78 -22.74 3.57
CA TRP A 53 -0.31 -21.41 3.99
C TRP A 53 -0.74 -21.12 5.43
N THR A 54 0.18 -21.30 6.38
CA THR A 54 -0.01 -20.87 7.78
C THR A 54 0.51 -19.45 7.97
N ASP A 55 -0.19 -18.62 8.76
CA ASP A 55 0.30 -17.29 9.12
C ASP A 55 1.48 -17.40 10.08
N VAL A 56 2.69 -17.52 9.53
CA VAL A 56 3.98 -17.62 10.25
C VAL A 56 4.16 -16.44 11.22
N ARG A 57 3.46 -15.32 11.03
CA ARG A 57 3.47 -14.18 11.94
C ARG A 57 2.93 -14.53 13.32
N GLU A 58 1.98 -15.46 13.44
CA GLU A 58 1.44 -15.93 14.72
C GLU A 58 2.47 -16.71 15.56
N GLU A 59 3.48 -17.30 14.92
CA GLU A 59 4.52 -18.10 15.56
C GLU A 59 5.75 -17.28 16.00
N LEU A 60 5.92 -16.08 15.43
CA LEU A 60 7.04 -15.18 15.75
C LEU A 60 6.90 -14.58 17.16
N SER A 61 8.03 -14.45 17.86
CA SER A 61 8.10 -13.72 19.13
C SER A 61 7.86 -12.22 18.93
N ASP A 62 7.50 -11.51 20.00
CA ASP A 62 7.22 -10.06 19.92
C ASP A 62 8.44 -9.26 19.41
N GLU A 63 9.65 -9.68 19.76
CA GLU A 63 10.90 -9.06 19.31
C GLU A 63 11.12 -9.25 17.79
N GLU A 64 10.87 -10.47 17.29
CA GLU A 64 11.02 -10.78 15.86
C GLU A 64 9.93 -10.12 15.02
N ARG A 65 8.70 -10.01 15.55
CA ARG A 65 7.61 -9.26 14.91
C ARG A 65 7.93 -7.79 14.76
N GLU A 66 8.50 -7.17 15.79
CA GLU A 66 8.86 -5.75 15.74
C GLU A 66 10.00 -5.51 14.73
N ALA A 67 10.99 -6.40 14.68
CA ALA A 67 12.05 -6.35 13.69
C ALA A 67 11.50 -6.47 12.26
N LEU A 68 10.54 -7.38 12.04
CA LEU A 68 9.86 -7.54 10.76
C LEU A 68 9.00 -6.32 10.42
N ASP A 69 8.25 -5.76 11.37
CA ASP A 69 7.45 -4.57 11.11
C ASP A 69 8.32 -3.35 10.73
N LYS A 70 9.54 -3.24 11.29
CA LYS A 70 10.52 -2.22 10.90
C LYS A 70 11.01 -2.43 9.47
N SER A 71 11.39 -3.65 9.09
CA SER A 71 11.85 -3.94 7.72
C SER A 71 10.74 -3.81 6.67
N LEU A 72 9.49 -4.06 7.05
CA LEU A 72 8.33 -3.94 6.16
C LEU A 72 7.78 -2.52 6.04
N GLN A 73 8.16 -1.57 6.91
CA GLN A 73 7.70 -0.18 6.80
C GLN A 73 7.84 0.43 5.40
N PRO A 74 9.01 0.37 4.73
CA PRO A 74 9.17 0.95 3.39
C PRO A 74 8.22 0.30 2.38
N VAL A 75 8.08 -1.02 2.41
CA VAL A 75 7.18 -1.77 1.52
C VAL A 75 5.71 -1.38 1.75
N ARG A 76 5.28 -1.30 3.01
CA ARG A 76 3.90 -0.89 3.36
C ARG A 76 3.57 0.50 2.84
N LEU A 77 4.50 1.46 2.96
CA LEU A 77 4.29 2.82 2.47
C LEU A 77 4.15 2.84 0.94
N VAL A 78 5.00 2.09 0.24
CA VAL A 78 4.96 1.95 -1.22
C VAL A 78 3.64 1.33 -1.70
N LEU A 79 3.18 0.25 -1.05
CA LEU A 79 1.90 -0.39 -1.37
C LEU A 79 0.71 0.57 -1.15
N LEU A 80 0.75 1.40 -0.11
CA LEU A 80 -0.27 2.43 0.12
C LEU A 80 -0.28 3.49 -0.98
N ARG A 81 0.88 3.88 -1.52
CA ARG A 81 0.95 4.80 -2.66
C ARG A 81 0.34 4.19 -3.91
N LYS A 82 0.64 2.91 -4.18
CA LYS A 82 0.10 2.16 -5.33
C LYS A 82 -1.41 1.98 -5.23
N THR A 83 -1.93 1.59 -4.08
CA THR A 83 -3.39 1.48 -3.87
C THR A 83 -4.09 2.82 -4.05
N ALA A 84 -3.55 3.91 -3.49
CA ALA A 84 -4.07 5.26 -3.72
C ALA A 84 -4.07 5.65 -5.21
N PHE A 85 -3.03 5.27 -5.96
CA PHE A 85 -2.95 5.47 -7.39
C PHE A 85 -3.98 4.63 -8.16
N ALA A 86 -4.11 3.33 -7.85
CA ALA A 86 -5.04 2.42 -8.49
C ALA A 86 -6.50 2.87 -8.29
N ILE A 87 -6.89 3.19 -7.05
CA ILE A 87 -8.23 3.71 -6.73
C ILE A 87 -8.53 5.00 -7.51
N LYS A 88 -7.52 5.88 -7.67
CA LYS A 88 -7.72 7.15 -8.36
C LYS A 88 -7.83 7.01 -9.88
N ASN A 89 -7.11 6.08 -10.49
CA ASN A 89 -7.02 5.96 -11.96
C ASN A 89 -7.91 4.87 -12.55
N SER A 90 -8.30 3.84 -11.78
CA SER A 90 -9.28 2.83 -12.20
C SER A 90 -10.68 3.34 -11.88
N THR A 91 -11.16 4.26 -12.72
CA THR A 91 -12.45 4.93 -12.55
C THR A 91 -13.65 4.02 -12.81
N THR A 92 -13.44 2.88 -13.48
CA THR A 92 -14.50 1.96 -13.92
C THR A 92 -14.65 0.71 -13.06
N LEU A 93 -13.59 0.23 -12.42
CA LEU A 93 -13.61 -1.01 -11.64
C LEU A 93 -13.38 -0.73 -10.14
N ILE A 94 -12.21 -0.20 -9.80
CA ILE A 94 -11.78 -0.06 -8.40
C ILE A 94 -12.49 1.10 -7.72
N LEU A 95 -12.67 2.24 -8.40
CA LEU A 95 -13.30 3.42 -7.80
C LEU A 95 -14.78 3.20 -7.44
N PRO A 96 -15.63 2.61 -8.31
CA PRO A 96 -17.01 2.27 -7.94
C PRO A 96 -17.05 1.28 -6.77
N ARG A 97 -16.20 0.25 -6.79
CA ARG A 97 -16.09 -0.73 -5.71
C ARG A 97 -15.67 -0.11 -4.38
N TRP A 98 -14.73 0.83 -4.42
CA TRP A 98 -14.33 1.60 -3.25
C TRP A 98 -15.53 2.32 -2.63
N TYR A 99 -16.34 3.01 -3.44
CA TYR A 99 -17.53 3.69 -2.93
C TYR A 99 -18.59 2.73 -2.36
N THR A 100 -18.81 1.56 -2.97
CA THR A 100 -19.75 0.57 -2.41
C THR A 100 -19.27 0.06 -1.05
N LEU A 101 -17.97 -0.23 -0.89
CA LEU A 101 -17.40 -0.62 0.40
C LEU A 101 -17.53 0.49 1.46
N LEU A 102 -17.37 1.76 1.05
CA LEU A 102 -17.56 2.88 1.98
C LEU A 102 -19.02 3.02 2.44
N ASP A 103 -19.99 2.79 1.56
CA ASP A 103 -21.42 2.81 1.91
C ASP A 103 -21.78 1.66 2.86
N GLU A 104 -21.32 0.43 2.56
CA GLU A 104 -21.50 -0.75 3.41
C GLU A 104 -20.93 -0.55 4.81
N LEU A 105 -19.71 0.02 4.90
CA LEU A 105 -19.03 0.34 6.15
C LEU A 105 -19.55 1.63 6.81
N LYS A 106 -20.49 2.35 6.17
CA LYS A 106 -21.04 3.65 6.61
C LYS A 106 -19.97 4.70 6.89
N LEU A 107 -18.90 4.65 6.10
CA LEU A 107 -17.82 5.63 6.12
C LEU A 107 -18.13 6.78 5.17
N ASN A 108 -17.47 7.92 5.37
CA ASN A 108 -17.67 9.07 4.50
C ASN A 108 -17.07 8.79 3.11
N GLU A 109 -17.86 9.00 2.05
CA GLU A 109 -17.48 8.81 0.65
C GLU A 109 -16.35 9.78 0.25
N ARG A 110 -15.10 9.36 0.45
CA ARG A 110 -13.92 10.16 0.14
C ARG A 110 -12.91 9.33 -0.65
N ILE A 111 -12.38 9.94 -1.71
CA ILE A 111 -11.27 9.37 -2.48
C ILE A 111 -9.98 9.46 -1.67
N MET A 112 -9.21 8.38 -1.69
CA MET A 112 -7.91 8.34 -1.04
C MET A 112 -6.97 9.44 -1.58
N PRO A 113 -6.35 10.26 -0.72
CA PRO A 113 -5.32 11.20 -1.13
C PRO A 113 -4.11 10.47 -1.71
N ARG A 114 -3.59 10.93 -2.85
CA ARG A 114 -2.29 10.48 -3.38
C ARG A 114 -1.16 11.24 -2.69
N ASP A 115 -0.04 10.57 -2.48
CA ASP A 115 1.21 11.21 -2.12
C ASP A 115 1.74 12.08 -3.27
N VAL A 116 2.18 13.30 -2.97
CA VAL A 116 2.60 14.30 -3.97
C VAL A 116 3.89 14.98 -3.50
N SER A 117 4.99 14.75 -4.24
CA SER A 117 6.32 15.28 -3.91
C SER A 117 6.37 16.80 -3.76
N THR A 118 5.50 17.54 -4.44
CA THR A 118 5.42 19.01 -4.36
C THR A 118 4.65 19.54 -3.14
N ARG A 119 4.07 18.66 -2.30
CA ARG A 119 3.29 19.03 -1.11
C ARG A 119 3.89 18.41 0.15
N TRP A 120 4.39 19.25 1.04
CA TRP A 120 5.14 18.84 2.25
C TRP A 120 4.42 17.88 3.22
N ASN A 121 3.09 17.86 3.25
CA ASN A 121 2.32 17.00 4.17
C ASN A 121 1.53 15.88 3.47
N SER A 122 1.72 15.67 2.17
CA SER A 122 0.89 14.73 1.41
C SER A 122 1.04 13.27 1.86
N THR A 123 2.27 12.83 2.16
CA THR A 123 2.53 11.49 2.70
C THR A 123 1.86 11.29 4.05
N TYR A 124 1.93 12.30 4.93
CA TYR A 124 1.28 12.27 6.24
C TYR A 124 -0.24 12.22 6.11
N ASP A 125 -0.83 13.06 5.26
CA ASP A 125 -2.27 13.10 5.04
C ASP A 125 -2.79 11.78 4.45
N MET A 126 -2.03 11.15 3.55
CA MET A 126 -2.32 9.82 3.00
C MET A 126 -2.27 8.75 4.07
N LEU A 127 -1.24 8.71 4.92
CA LEU A 127 -1.12 7.75 6.01
C LEU A 127 -2.23 7.92 7.05
N LYS A 128 -2.54 9.16 7.41
CA LYS A 128 -3.66 9.48 8.30
C LYS A 128 -4.98 8.98 7.72
N PHE A 129 -5.21 9.19 6.43
CA PHE A 129 -6.38 8.66 5.74
C PHE A 129 -6.38 7.13 5.77
N ALA A 130 -5.26 6.48 5.46
CA ALA A 130 -5.16 5.02 5.44
C ALA A 130 -5.49 4.40 6.81
N LEU A 131 -5.07 5.03 7.91
CA LEU A 131 -5.42 4.58 9.26
C LEU A 131 -6.92 4.69 9.55
N HIS A 132 -7.58 5.76 9.10
CA HIS A 132 -9.02 5.94 9.29
C HIS A 132 -9.86 4.98 8.45
N TYR A 133 -9.39 4.63 7.26
CA TYR A 133 -10.11 3.78 6.29
C TYR A 133 -9.50 2.38 6.19
N ARG A 134 -8.76 1.94 7.22
CA ARG A 134 -8.04 0.67 7.20
C ARG A 134 -8.92 -0.52 6.87
N VAL A 135 -10.12 -0.60 7.46
CA VAL A 135 -11.04 -1.72 7.21
C VAL A 135 -11.47 -1.78 5.73
N ALA A 136 -11.74 -0.63 5.12
CA ALA A 136 -12.07 -0.55 3.69
C ALA A 136 -10.87 -0.90 2.80
N LEU A 137 -9.66 -0.50 3.21
CA LEU A 137 -8.42 -0.82 2.49
C LEU A 137 -8.05 -2.30 2.59
N ASP A 138 -8.20 -2.90 3.77
CA ASP A 138 -7.97 -4.32 3.99
C ASP A 138 -8.99 -5.15 3.18
N ALA A 139 -10.24 -4.68 3.06
CA ALA A 139 -11.26 -5.31 2.22
C ALA A 139 -10.92 -5.21 0.72
N ILE A 140 -10.61 -4.01 0.22
CA ILE A 140 -10.32 -3.82 -1.22
C ILE A 140 -9.00 -4.48 -1.65
N ALA A 141 -8.02 -4.59 -0.74
CA ALA A 141 -6.75 -5.28 -1.00
C ALA A 141 -6.84 -6.80 -0.78
N GLY A 142 -7.79 -7.27 0.04
CA GLY A 142 -8.07 -8.68 0.29
C GLY A 142 -8.98 -9.32 -0.76
N GLU A 143 -9.78 -8.52 -1.47
CA GLU A 143 -10.58 -8.95 -2.61
C GLU A 143 -9.68 -9.19 -3.84
N ARG A 144 -9.16 -10.42 -3.93
CA ARG A 144 -8.30 -10.92 -5.03
C ARG A 144 -9.06 -11.28 -6.32
N ASP A 145 -10.36 -11.00 -6.38
CA ASP A 145 -11.30 -11.45 -7.42
C ASP A 145 -11.67 -10.33 -8.42
N MET A 146 -10.79 -9.33 -8.57
CA MET A 146 -11.04 -8.07 -9.29
C MET A 146 -10.08 -7.85 -10.45
#